data_AF-A0A3B9MNN9-F1
#
_entry.id   AF-A0A3B9MNN9-F1
#
_cell.length_a   1.000
_cell.length_b   1.000
_cell.length_c   1.000
_cell.angle_alpha   90.00
_cell.angle_beta   90.00
_cell.angle_gamma   90.00
#
_symmetry.space_group_name_H-M   'P 1'
#
loop_
_entity.id
_entity.type
_entity.pdbx_description
1 polymer ?
#
loop_
_entity_poly.entity_id
_entity_poly.type
_entity_poly.pdbx_seq_one_letter_code
_entity_poly.pdbx_strand_id
1 'polypeptide(L)'
;MLPEKRDAAYLWDMREAARDIVGWIQGVSYEQFCNNEMLHSAVERKLEVFGEAAGRVSTDMQDTHPEIPWKDIKGVRVILAHKYADIELGVILGSGDERTSRYSFQD
;
A
#
# COMPACT_ATOMS: atom_id res chain seq x y z
N MET A 1 1.33 23.42 -16.95
CA MET A 1 2.51 22.59 -16.65
C MET A 1 2.34 21.26 -17.37
N LEU A 2 3.43 20.70 -17.93
CA LEU A 2 3.43 19.44 -18.67
C LEU A 2 3.19 18.24 -17.75
N PRO A 3 2.57 17.13 -18.22
CA PRO A 3 2.29 15.93 -17.43
C PRO A 3 3.50 15.39 -16.66
N GLU A 4 4.67 15.32 -17.31
CA GLU A 4 5.94 14.84 -16.73
C GLU A 4 6.39 15.64 -15.49
N LYS A 5 6.12 16.95 -15.46
CA LYS A 5 6.44 17.80 -14.31
C LYS A 5 5.50 17.57 -13.12
N ARG A 6 4.33 16.95 -13.34
CA ARG A 6 3.37 16.58 -12.30
C ARG A 6 3.58 15.16 -11.78
N ASP A 7 4.14 14.26 -12.59
CA ASP A 7 4.41 12.88 -12.18
C ASP A 7 5.28 12.81 -10.93
N ALA A 8 6.32 13.63 -10.85
CA ALA A 8 7.16 13.72 -9.65
C ALA A 8 6.37 14.08 -8.38
N ALA A 9 5.35 14.93 -8.49
CA ALA A 9 4.49 15.28 -7.36
C ALA A 9 3.55 14.12 -6.98
N TYR A 10 2.98 13.41 -7.96
CA TYR A 10 2.14 12.25 -7.68
C TYR A 10 2.94 11.09 -7.08
N LEU A 11 4.14 10.82 -7.58
CA LEU A 11 5.06 9.83 -7.00
C LEU A 11 5.48 10.22 -5.57
N TRP A 12 5.66 11.51 -5.32
CA TRP A 12 5.91 12.01 -3.96
C TRP A 12 4.71 11.76 -3.05
N ASP A 13 3.50 12.10 -3.48
CA ASP A 13 2.27 11.85 -2.71
C ASP A 13 2.09 10.36 -2.40
N MET A 14 2.36 9.49 -3.38
CA MET A 14 2.36 8.04 -3.19
C MET A 14 3.38 7.62 -2.12
N ARG A 15 4.62 8.09 -2.22
CA ARG A 15 5.67 7.75 -1.26
C ARG A 15 5.33 8.22 0.15
N GLU A 16 4.85 9.45 0.32
CA GLU A 16 4.50 9.99 1.62
C GLU A 16 3.31 9.24 2.23
N ALA A 17 2.30 8.91 1.42
CA ALA A 17 1.16 8.11 1.89
C ALA A 17 1.60 6.72 2.36
N ALA A 18 2.43 6.02 1.59
CA ALA A 18 2.96 4.72 1.98
C ALA A 18 3.83 4.79 3.24
N ARG A 19 4.69 5.80 3.36
CA ARG A 19 5.53 6.03 4.54
C ARG A 19 4.69 6.24 5.80
N ASP A 20 3.66 7.07 5.71
CA ASP A 20 2.79 7.36 6.84
C ASP A 20 2.02 6.11 7.29
N ILE A 21 1.46 5.34 6.34
CA ILE A 21 0.78 4.07 6.65
C ILE A 21 1.72 3.12 7.38
N VAL A 22 2.90 2.85 6.81
CA VAL A 22 3.89 1.95 7.41
C VAL A 22 4.30 2.44 8.80
N GLY A 23 4.56 3.74 8.96
CA GLY A 23 4.94 4.32 10.25
C GLY A 23 3.86 4.21 11.32
N TRP A 24 2.58 4.25 10.95
CA TRP A 24 1.47 4.14 11.91
C TRP A 24 1.15 2.70 12.30
N ILE A 25 1.29 1.74 11.39
CA ILE A 25 0.99 0.33 11.67
C ILE A 25 2.19 -0.44 12.21
N GLN A 26 3.40 0.12 12.13
CA GLN A 26 4.61 -0.51 12.65
C GLN A 26 4.49 -0.74 14.18
N GLY A 27 4.62 -2.01 14.58
CA GLY A 27 4.51 -2.40 15.99
C GLY A 27 3.09 -2.39 16.55
N VAL A 28 2.07 -2.13 15.72
CA VAL A 28 0.65 -2.26 16.09
C VAL A 28 0.21 -3.69 15.82
N SER A 29 -0.32 -4.37 16.84
CA SER A 29 -0.90 -5.70 16.65
C SER A 29 -2.20 -5.62 15.86
N TYR A 30 -2.59 -6.72 15.22
CA TYR A 30 -3.86 -6.80 14.50
C TYR A 30 -5.07 -6.43 15.38
N GLU A 31 -5.11 -6.93 16.63
CA GLU A 31 -6.17 -6.59 17.58
C GLU A 31 -6.19 -5.10 17.94
N GLN A 32 -5.01 -4.49 18.13
CA GLN A 32 -4.91 -3.04 18.39
C GLN A 32 -5.36 -2.21 17.19
N PHE A 33 -5.06 -2.66 15.96
CA PHE A 33 -5.51 -2.01 14.74
C PHE A 33 -7.04 -2.10 14.60
N CYS A 34 -7.62 -3.30 14.75
CA CYS A 34 -9.07 -3.51 14.65
C CYS A 34 -9.87 -2.74 15.69
N ASN A 35 -9.33 -2.53 16.89
CA ASN A 35 -9.99 -1.79 17.95
C ASN A 35 -9.68 -0.28 17.94
N ASN A 36 -8.95 0.22 16.93
CA ASN A 36 -8.59 1.62 16.81
C ASN A 36 -9.18 2.24 15.53
N GLU A 37 -10.42 2.72 15.65
CA GLU A 37 -11.18 3.34 14.55
C GLU A 37 -10.46 4.53 13.91
N MET A 38 -9.73 5.32 14.71
CA MET A 38 -8.95 6.45 14.21
C MET A 38 -7.79 5.98 13.33
N LEU A 39 -7.07 4.95 13.75
CA LEU A 39 -5.98 4.38 12.97
C LEU A 39 -6.50 3.73 11.68
N HIS A 40 -7.62 3.01 11.76
CA HIS A 40 -8.29 2.44 10.59
C HIS A 40 -8.64 3.52 9.57
N SER A 41 -9.36 4.56 10.02
CA SER A 41 -9.77 5.69 9.18
C SER A 41 -8.59 6.45 8.59
N ALA A 42 -7.51 6.62 9.36
CA ALA A 42 -6.29 7.28 8.89
C ALA A 42 -5.59 6.48 7.78
N VAL A 43 -5.45 5.16 7.97
CA VAL A 43 -4.85 4.26 6.98
C VAL A 43 -5.70 4.20 5.71
N GLU A 44 -7.02 4.03 5.83
CA GLU A 44 -7.94 4.09 4.70
C GLU A 44 -7.76 5.39 3.92
N ARG A 45 -7.78 6.53 4.60
CA ARG A 45 -7.62 7.84 3.97
C ARG A 45 -6.30 7.96 3.20
N LYS A 46 -5.20 7.45 3.74
CA LYS A 46 -3.89 7.48 3.06
C LYS A 46 -3.84 6.54 1.86
N LEU A 47 -4.49 5.39 1.93
CA LEU A 47 -4.60 4.47 0.80
C LEU A 47 -5.42 5.05 -0.35
N GLU A 48 -6.45 5.85 -0.04
CA GLU A 48 -7.15 6.63 -1.08
C GLU A 48 -6.24 7.65 -1.76
N VAL A 49 -5.41 8.38 -0.99
CA VAL A 49 -4.43 9.32 -1.56
C VAL A 49 -3.44 8.58 -2.44
N PHE A 50 -2.93 7.44 -1.97
CA PHE A 50 -1.98 6.60 -2.68
C PHE A 50 -2.53 6.13 -4.04
N GLY A 51 -3.74 5.56 -4.06
CA GLY A 51 -4.38 5.07 -5.27
C GLY A 51 -4.76 6.18 -6.26
N GLU A 52 -5.29 7.30 -5.76
CA GLU A 52 -5.63 8.46 -6.59
C GLU A 52 -4.39 9.09 -7.23
N ALA A 53 -3.30 9.23 -6.47
CA ALA A 53 -2.03 9.75 -6.99
C ALA A 53 -1.46 8.81 -8.07
N ALA A 54 -1.46 7.50 -7.85
CA ALA A 54 -1.06 6.52 -8.86
C ALA A 54 -1.94 6.58 -10.12
N GLY A 55 -3.23 6.88 -9.97
CA GLY A 55 -4.17 7.13 -11.06
C GLY A 55 -3.82 8.32 -11.94
N ARG A 56 -3.11 9.31 -11.37
CA ARG A 56 -2.78 10.57 -12.02
C ARG A 56 -1.38 10.62 -12.62
N VAL A 57 -0.50 9.67 -12.28
CA VAL A 57 0.79 9.48 -12.95
C VAL A 57 0.53 9.26 -14.44
N SER A 58 1.32 9.89 -15.30
CA SER A 58 1.17 9.78 -16.76
C SER A 58 1.31 8.34 -17.25
N THR A 59 0.67 8.03 -18.39
CA THR A 59 0.80 6.72 -19.03
C THR A 59 2.24 6.44 -19.42
N ASP A 60 2.96 7.43 -19.94
CA ASP A 60 4.37 7.29 -20.31
C ASP A 60 5.22 6.83 -19.13
N MET A 61 5.01 7.44 -17.94
CA MET A 61 5.72 7.04 -16.72
C MET A 61 5.26 5.66 -16.20
N GLN A 62 3.99 5.31 -16.36
CA GLN A 62 3.51 3.97 -16.01
C GLN A 62 4.12 2.89 -16.92
N ASP A 63 4.23 3.19 -18.22
CA ASP A 63 4.72 2.27 -19.24
C ASP A 63 6.25 2.09 -19.18
N THR A 64 7.00 3.11 -18.74
CA THR A 64 8.45 3.01 -18.49
C THR A 64 8.80 2.29 -17.19
N HIS A 65 7.83 2.14 -16.27
CA HIS A 65 7.98 1.46 -14.99
C HIS A 65 6.97 0.30 -14.81
N PRO A 66 7.01 -0.74 -15.67
CA PRO A 66 6.08 -1.86 -15.62
C PRO A 66 6.29 -2.77 -14.39
N GLU A 67 7.40 -2.64 -13.67
CA GLU A 67 7.67 -3.32 -12.40
C GLU A 67 6.74 -2.86 -11.27
N ILE A 68 6.13 -1.69 -11.41
CA ILE A 68 5.15 -1.17 -10.46
C ILE A 68 3.75 -1.66 -10.87
N PRO A 69 2.98 -2.30 -9.96
CA PRO A 69 1.65 -2.83 -10.29
C PRO A 69 0.58 -1.71 -10.32
N TRP A 70 0.70 -0.79 -11.27
CA TRP A 70 -0.14 0.42 -11.37
C TRP A 70 -1.65 0.11 -11.36
N LYS A 71 -2.07 -0.96 -12.03
CA LYS A 71 -3.50 -1.35 -12.09
C LYS A 71 -4.03 -1.75 -10.71
N ASP A 72 -3.25 -2.50 -9.94
CA ASP A 72 -3.65 -2.96 -8.61
C ASP A 72 -3.62 -1.81 -7.61
N ILE A 73 -2.62 -0.93 -7.70
CA ILE A 73 -2.52 0.27 -6.86
C ILE A 73 -3.71 1.21 -7.07
N LYS A 74 -4.14 1.43 -8.32
CA LYS A 74 -5.35 2.22 -8.61
C LYS A 74 -6.62 1.58 -8.01
N GLY A 75 -6.61 0.27 -7.81
CA GLY A 75 -7.68 -0.52 -7.20
C GLY A 75 -7.59 -0.70 -5.68
N VAL A 76 -6.62 -0.08 -4.98
CA VAL A 76 -6.33 -0.35 -3.56
C VAL A 76 -7.53 -0.13 -2.62
N ARG A 77 -8.50 0.72 -3.00
CA ARG A 77 -9.77 0.87 -2.27
C ARG A 77 -10.52 -0.45 -2.06
N VAL A 78 -10.32 -1.45 -2.92
CA VAL A 78 -11.01 -2.76 -2.87
C VAL A 78 -10.33 -3.75 -1.92
N ILE A 79 -9.03 -3.59 -1.62
CA ILE A 79 -8.24 -4.60 -0.89
C ILE A 79 -8.48 -4.53 0.63
N LEU A 80 -8.87 -3.37 1.16
CA LEU A 80 -9.06 -3.14 2.60
C LEU A 80 -10.29 -3.81 3.19
N ALA A 81 -11.33 -4.00 2.38
CA ALA A 81 -12.54 -4.66 2.85
C ALA A 81 -12.42 -6.19 2.94
N HIS A 82 -11.39 -6.81 2.34
CA HIS A 82 -11.31 -8.27 2.22
C HIS A 82 -9.96 -8.90 2.60
N LYS A 83 -8.84 -8.16 2.67
CA LYS A 83 -7.49 -8.78 2.79
C LYS A 83 -6.61 -8.32 3.96
N TYR A 84 -7.12 -7.57 4.93
CA TYR A 84 -6.36 -7.36 6.19
C TYR A 84 -6.20 -8.64 7.02
N ALA A 85 -6.91 -9.73 6.68
CA ALA A 85 -6.72 -11.05 7.27
C ALA A 85 -5.60 -11.88 6.59
N ASP A 86 -5.27 -11.61 5.32
CA ASP A 86 -4.42 -12.48 4.48
C ASP A 86 -3.15 -11.83 3.95
N ILE A 87 -2.98 -10.51 4.06
CA ILE A 87 -1.65 -9.92 3.91
C ILE A 87 -0.91 -10.29 5.18
N GLU A 88 -0.01 -11.27 5.06
CA GLU A 88 1.06 -11.52 6.02
C GLU A 88 1.73 -10.18 6.34
N LEU A 89 1.30 -9.56 7.44
CA LEU A 89 1.94 -8.41 8.07
C LEU A 89 3.44 -8.68 8.35
N GLY A 90 3.88 -9.94 8.20
CA GLY A 90 5.29 -10.35 8.22
C GLY A 90 6.19 -9.62 7.21
N VAL A 91 5.68 -9.16 6.06
CA VAL A 91 6.51 -8.39 5.09
C VAL A 91 6.76 -6.95 5.56
N ILE A 92 5.87 -6.37 6.35
CA ILE A 92 5.97 -4.97 6.81
C ILE A 92 6.54 -4.86 8.23
N LEU A 93 6.32 -5.86 9.09
CA LEU A 93 6.67 -5.80 10.51
C LEU A 93 8.07 -6.31 10.87
N GLY A 94 8.85 -6.86 9.92
CA GLY A 94 10.23 -7.26 10.21
C GLY A 94 10.36 -8.20 11.41
N SER A 95 9.39 -9.11 11.59
CA SER A 95 9.54 -10.20 12.56
C SER A 95 10.41 -11.28 11.92
N GLY A 96 11.70 -11.24 12.23
CA GLY A 96 12.56 -12.41 12.12
C GLY A 96 12.03 -13.49 13.06
N ASP A 97 11.23 -14.41 12.52
CA ASP A 97 10.95 -15.69 13.14
C ASP A 97 11.15 -16.79 12.09
N GLU A 98 12.04 -17.73 12.41
CA GLU A 98 12.60 -18.77 11.54
C GLU A 98 11.61 -19.92 11.28
N ARG A 99 10.37 -19.60 10.91
CA ARG A 99 9.36 -20.61 10.54
C ARG A 99 8.77 -20.35 9.17
N THR A 100 9.63 -20.09 8.19
CA THR A 100 9.30 -20.30 6.78
C THR A 100 9.34 -21.80 6.49
N SER A 101 8.28 -22.52 6.83
CA SER A 101 8.10 -23.87 6.30
C SER A 101 6.64 -24.15 6.02
N ARG A 102 6.40 -24.36 4.72
CA ARG A 102 5.17 -24.77 4.04
C ARG A 102 4.16 -23.63 3.88
N TYR A 103 3.96 -23.19 2.64
CA TYR A 103 2.87 -23.72 1.82
C TYR A 103 3.23 -23.58 0.33
N SER A 104 2.94 -24.67 -0.38
CA SER A 104 3.19 -24.84 -1.80
C SER A 104 2.21 -24.00 -2.61
N PHE A 105 2.72 -23.37 -3.66
CA PHE A 105 1.92 -23.00 -4.82
C PHE A 105 1.32 -24.29 -5.41
N GLN A 106 0.00 -24.39 -5.40
CA GLN A 106 -0.73 -25.25 -6.34
C GLN A 106 -2.01 -24.51 -6.74
N ASP A 107 -2.03 -24.22 -8.05
CA ASP A 107 -3.11 -23.88 -8.98
C ASP A 107 -3.93 -22.59 -8.78
#